data_AF-A0AAD6U7A0-F1
#
_entry.id   AF-A0AAD6U7A0-F1
#
_cell.length_a   1.000
_cell.length_b   1.000
_cell.length_c   1.000
_cell.angle_alpha   90.00
_cell.angle_beta   90.00
_cell.angle_gamma   90.00
#
_symmetry.space_group_name_H-M   'P 1'
#
loop_
_entity.id
_entity.type
_entity.pdbx_description
1 polymer ?
#
loop_
_entity_poly.entity_id
_entity_poly.type
_entity_poly.pdbx_seq_one_letter_code
_entity_poly.pdbx_strand_id
1 'polypeptide(L)'
;MSVLHRPPQPQYVHYTPPGQPHSAPPTTVSPQDTQHAPANAAPKQAVVRPQNAAAGTSSTATQPVVAKGNWTKDLVQLAKTAELKKHALTLQLHTAHILSAHASLEQKNRAIQDIREQRNKLESERARLIECLSQVNEDRNQADLLESSLDRERLALQNKIGALSAGEYAAAKADVDRLRAELGQPPLPGLQETLDGKGAGYLAERRTAGPASNNGPASNPPQSQAPAEKKRKRANANGSGNASPAPGAGAAAGAGPSNGVDERGQAKRPRGRPRGSRNRGAAGG
;
A
#
# COMPACT_ATOMS: atom_id res chain seq x y z
N MET A 1 56.25 4.94 34.57
CA MET A 1 55.74 3.82 33.74
C MET A 1 54.24 4.00 33.60
N SER A 2 53.80 4.61 32.49
CA SER A 2 52.39 4.97 32.29
C SER A 2 51.70 3.91 31.44
N VAL A 3 50.71 3.25 32.03
CA VAL A 3 50.00 2.11 31.43
C VAL A 3 48.88 2.66 30.54
N LEU A 4 49.00 2.48 29.23
CA LEU A 4 48.03 2.91 28.23
C LEU A 4 46.75 2.04 28.36
N HIS A 5 45.70 2.60 28.96
CA HIS A 5 44.39 1.95 29.05
C HIS A 5 43.69 2.00 27.69
N ARG A 6 43.61 0.84 27.02
CA ARG A 6 42.93 0.66 25.74
C ARG A 6 41.42 0.47 25.98
N PRO A 7 40.53 1.30 25.42
CA PRO A 7 39.10 1.09 25.56
C PRO A 7 38.64 -0.17 24.80
N PRO A 8 37.65 -0.91 25.34
CA PRO A 8 37.13 -2.12 24.71
C PRO A 8 36.45 -1.79 23.38
N GLN A 9 36.80 -2.54 22.34
CA GLN A 9 36.19 -2.43 21.02
C GLN A 9 34.77 -3.04 21.05
N PRO A 10 33.78 -2.40 20.42
CA PRO A 10 32.43 -2.95 20.33
C PRO A 10 32.45 -4.23 19.49
N GLN A 11 32.04 -5.35 20.09
CA GLN A 11 31.82 -6.59 19.36
C GLN A 11 30.61 -6.44 18.43
N TYR A 12 30.87 -6.50 17.12
CA TYR A 12 29.83 -6.58 16.11
C TYR A 12 29.20 -7.97 16.14
N VAL A 13 27.93 -8.04 16.52
CA VAL A 13 27.11 -9.26 16.38
C VAL A 13 26.80 -9.43 14.89
N HIS A 14 27.53 -10.32 14.23
CA HIS A 14 27.30 -10.68 12.84
C HIS A 14 26.03 -11.54 12.76
N TYR A 15 24.93 -10.95 12.30
CA TYR A 15 23.66 -11.66 12.14
C TYR A 15 23.77 -12.61 10.94
N THR A 16 23.91 -13.90 11.23
CA THR A 16 23.90 -14.96 10.21
C THR A 16 22.43 -15.31 9.94
N PRO A 17 21.89 -15.06 8.74
CA PRO A 17 20.52 -15.44 8.43
C PRO A 17 20.39 -16.97 8.48
N PRO A 18 19.32 -17.53 9.07
CA PRO A 18 19.11 -18.97 9.09
C PRO A 18 18.95 -19.48 7.66
N GLY A 19 19.87 -20.36 7.26
CA GLY A 19 19.82 -21.10 6.01
C GLY A 19 18.57 -21.97 5.95
N GLN A 20 17.83 -21.84 4.85
CA GLN A 20 16.82 -22.83 4.48
C GLN A 20 17.52 -24.05 3.87
N PRO A 21 17.28 -25.27 4.39
CA PRO A 21 17.79 -26.50 3.80
C PRO A 21 16.99 -26.91 2.56
N HIS A 22 17.77 -27.28 1.53
CA HIS A 22 17.59 -28.39 0.58
C HIS A 22 16.18 -28.96 0.32
N SER A 23 15.73 -28.72 -0.93
CA SER A 23 15.15 -29.67 -1.89
C SER A 23 14.55 -30.99 -1.36
N ALA A 24 13.21 -31.09 -1.46
CA ALA A 24 12.47 -32.35 -1.54
C ALA A 24 11.79 -32.48 -2.93
N PRO A 25 11.59 -33.72 -3.45
CA PRO A 25 11.06 -33.99 -4.79
C PRO A 25 9.56 -33.70 -4.95
N PRO A 26 9.06 -33.53 -6.20
CA PRO A 26 7.70 -33.07 -6.45
C PRO A 26 6.67 -34.18 -6.22
N THR A 27 5.84 -34.03 -5.20
CA THR A 27 4.54 -34.71 -5.15
C THR A 27 3.54 -33.95 -6.01
N THR A 28 3.11 -34.62 -7.07
CA THR A 28 1.88 -34.39 -7.83
C THR A 28 0.73 -34.00 -6.91
N VAL A 29 0.31 -32.74 -6.96
CA VAL A 29 -0.97 -32.28 -6.41
C VAL A 29 -1.74 -31.63 -7.55
N SER A 30 -2.92 -32.18 -7.78
CA SER A 30 -3.89 -31.86 -8.81
C SER A 30 -4.25 -30.37 -8.86
N PRO A 31 -4.48 -29.79 -10.06
CA PRO A 31 -5.18 -28.51 -10.16
C PRO A 31 -6.67 -28.74 -9.86
N GLN A 32 -7.12 -28.29 -8.69
CA GLN A 32 -8.54 -28.11 -8.43
C GLN A 32 -8.94 -26.78 -9.07
N ASP A 33 -9.34 -26.86 -10.34
CA ASP A 33 -9.95 -25.78 -11.10
C ASP A 33 -11.18 -25.25 -10.35
N THR A 34 -11.06 -24.09 -9.71
CA THR A 34 -12.22 -23.26 -9.39
C THR A 34 -12.56 -22.47 -10.65
N GLN A 35 -13.38 -23.09 -11.50
CA GLN A 35 -13.98 -22.43 -12.66
C GLN A 35 -15.00 -21.40 -12.20
N HIS A 36 -14.59 -20.13 -12.10
CA HIS A 36 -15.52 -19.02 -12.29
C HIS A 36 -15.61 -18.73 -13.79
N ALA A 37 -16.59 -19.36 -14.43
CA ALA A 37 -17.00 -19.04 -15.78
C ALA A 37 -17.70 -17.66 -15.78
N PRO A 38 -17.19 -16.64 -16.51
CA PRO A 38 -18.04 -15.54 -16.92
C PRO A 38 -19.02 -16.08 -17.97
N ALA A 39 -20.30 -16.06 -17.63
CA ALA A 39 -21.40 -16.25 -18.56
C ALA A 39 -21.37 -15.10 -19.59
N ASN A 40 -20.62 -15.28 -20.68
CA ASN A 40 -20.68 -14.40 -21.83
C ASN A 40 -21.40 -15.12 -22.96
N ALA A 41 -22.65 -14.70 -23.16
CA ALA A 41 -23.52 -15.13 -24.22
C ALA A 41 -22.90 -14.77 -25.57
N ALA A 42 -22.51 -15.79 -26.34
CA ALA A 42 -22.21 -15.66 -27.75
C ALA A 42 -23.30 -16.38 -28.57
N PRO A 43 -23.65 -15.85 -29.76
CA PRO A 43 -24.83 -16.24 -30.51
C PRO A 43 -24.71 -17.65 -31.08
N LYS A 44 -25.84 -18.36 -31.04
CA LYS A 44 -26.08 -19.65 -31.68
C LYS A 44 -25.72 -19.57 -33.17
N GLN A 45 -24.51 -19.99 -33.55
CA GLN A 45 -24.24 -20.40 -34.92
C GLN A 45 -24.52 -21.89 -35.04
N ALA A 46 -25.50 -22.19 -35.89
CA ALA A 46 -25.94 -23.53 -36.22
C ALA A 46 -24.77 -24.34 -36.80
N VAL A 47 -24.24 -25.27 -36.00
CA VAL A 47 -23.44 -26.37 -36.52
C VAL A 47 -24.38 -27.28 -37.30
N VAL A 48 -24.33 -27.16 -38.63
CA VAL A 48 -24.86 -28.15 -39.56
C VAL A 48 -24.01 -29.40 -39.37
N ARG A 49 -24.47 -30.26 -38.46
CA ARG A 49 -24.03 -31.63 -38.29
C ARG A 49 -24.32 -32.36 -39.61
N PRO A 50 -23.33 -32.90 -40.34
CA PRO A 50 -23.64 -33.79 -41.44
C PRO A 50 -24.36 -34.99 -40.85
N GLN A 51 -25.64 -35.11 -41.19
CA GLN A 51 -26.43 -36.31 -40.93
C GLN A 51 -25.72 -37.44 -41.67
N ASN A 52 -25.07 -38.29 -40.88
CA ASN A 52 -24.63 -39.60 -41.32
C ASN A 52 -25.92 -40.41 -41.56
N ALA A 53 -26.50 -40.24 -42.74
CA ALA A 53 -27.57 -41.08 -43.23
C ALA A 53 -26.99 -42.47 -43.43
N ALA A 54 -27.25 -43.35 -42.46
CA ALA A 54 -27.18 -44.79 -42.65
C ALA A 54 -28.26 -45.18 -43.68
N ALA A 55 -27.93 -45.07 -44.96
CA ALA A 55 -28.72 -45.65 -46.04
C ALA A 55 -28.38 -47.14 -46.12
N GLY A 56 -29.43 -47.95 -46.09
CA GLY A 56 -29.41 -49.38 -45.89
C GLY A 56 -28.46 -50.13 -46.82
N THR A 57 -27.76 -51.08 -46.21
CA THR A 57 -27.12 -52.21 -46.84
C THR A 57 -28.18 -53.04 -47.58
N SER A 58 -28.36 -52.80 -48.88
CA SER A 58 -29.02 -53.73 -49.77
C SER A 58 -28.06 -54.86 -50.10
N SER A 59 -28.31 -56.01 -49.50
CA SER A 59 -27.73 -57.31 -49.80
C SER A 59 -28.17 -57.80 -51.19
N THR A 60 -27.41 -57.44 -52.23
CA THR A 60 -27.57 -58.04 -53.57
C THR A 60 -26.57 -59.19 -53.77
N ALA A 61 -27.16 -60.39 -53.73
CA ALA A 61 -26.77 -61.66 -54.33
C ALA A 61 -25.35 -61.79 -54.94
N THR A 62 -24.62 -62.76 -54.39
CA THR A 62 -23.48 -63.49 -54.96
C THR A 62 -23.77 -64.02 -56.36
N GLN A 63 -23.37 -63.27 -57.38
CA GLN A 63 -23.04 -63.78 -58.71
C GLN A 63 -21.51 -63.95 -58.80
N PRO A 64 -20.99 -65.04 -59.38
CA PRO A 64 -19.55 -65.23 -59.54
C PRO A 64 -19.03 -64.24 -60.60
N VAL A 65 -18.52 -63.10 -60.13
CA VAL A 65 -17.88 -62.08 -60.97
C VAL A 65 -16.58 -62.65 -61.52
N VAL A 66 -16.65 -63.24 -62.71
CA VAL A 66 -15.47 -63.51 -63.52
C VAL A 66 -14.84 -62.15 -63.85
N ALA A 67 -13.69 -61.88 -63.24
CA ALA A 67 -12.97 -60.61 -63.32
C ALA A 67 -12.46 -60.33 -64.74
N LYS A 68 -13.32 -59.76 -65.59
CA LYS A 68 -12.93 -59.01 -66.80
C LYS A 68 -12.70 -57.52 -66.48
N GLY A 69 -12.25 -57.20 -65.26
CA GLY A 69 -11.99 -55.84 -64.78
C GLY A 69 -10.52 -55.67 -64.39
N ASN A 70 -9.95 -54.49 -64.66
CA ASN A 70 -8.55 -54.14 -64.39
C ASN A 70 -8.24 -54.04 -62.88
N TRP A 71 -8.22 -55.16 -62.15
CA TRP A 71 -7.95 -55.23 -60.70
C TRP A 71 -6.66 -54.49 -60.27
N THR A 72 -5.65 -54.45 -61.14
CA THR A 72 -4.40 -53.72 -60.88
C THR A 72 -4.63 -52.22 -60.78
N LYS A 73 -5.56 -51.65 -61.56
CA LYS A 73 -5.91 -50.22 -61.47
C LYS A 73 -6.64 -49.91 -60.17
N ASP A 74 -7.56 -50.78 -59.76
CA ASP A 74 -8.32 -50.60 -58.52
C ASP A 74 -7.40 -50.67 -57.29
N LEU A 75 -6.42 -51.59 -57.29
CA LEU A 75 -5.42 -51.68 -56.23
C LEU A 75 -4.55 -50.41 -56.14
N VAL A 76 -4.10 -49.88 -57.28
CA VAL A 76 -3.33 -48.63 -57.33
C VAL A 76 -4.19 -47.43 -56.87
N GLN A 77 -5.46 -47.36 -57.27
CA GLN A 77 -6.39 -46.33 -56.79
C GLN A 77 -6.64 -46.43 -55.29
N LEU A 78 -6.79 -47.63 -54.75
CA LEU A 78 -6.96 -47.88 -53.32
C LEU A 78 -5.72 -47.42 -52.54
N ALA A 79 -4.51 -47.76 -53.02
CA ALA A 79 -3.26 -47.30 -52.42
C ALA A 79 -3.13 -45.77 -52.41
N LYS A 80 -3.42 -45.11 -53.54
CA LYS A 80 -3.42 -43.63 -53.62
C LYS A 80 -4.47 -43.01 -52.69
N THR A 81 -5.64 -43.62 -52.56
CA THR A 81 -6.70 -43.17 -51.66
C THR A 81 -6.28 -43.32 -50.19
N ALA A 82 -5.60 -44.41 -49.83
CA ALA A 82 -5.07 -44.61 -48.50
C ALA A 82 -3.96 -43.60 -48.16
N GLU A 83 -3.05 -43.34 -49.10
CA GLU A 83 -2.00 -42.34 -48.95
C GLU A 83 -2.57 -40.91 -48.80
N LEU A 84 -3.55 -40.54 -49.63
CA LEU A 84 -4.25 -39.27 -49.50
C LEU A 84 -4.94 -39.12 -48.13
N LYS A 85 -5.62 -40.18 -47.66
CA LYS A 85 -6.26 -40.18 -46.33
C LYS A 85 -5.24 -40.02 -45.20
N LYS A 86 -4.08 -40.67 -45.31
CA LYS A 86 -2.96 -40.49 -44.38
C LYS A 86 -2.51 -39.03 -44.33
N HIS A 87 -2.26 -38.41 -45.48
CA HIS A 87 -1.85 -37.00 -45.53
C HIS A 87 -2.92 -36.05 -44.99
N ALA A 88 -4.20 -36.28 -45.33
CA ALA A 88 -5.31 -35.48 -44.81
C ALA A 88 -5.41 -35.56 -43.28
N LEU A 89 -5.26 -36.75 -42.70
CA LEU A 89 -5.27 -36.93 -41.25
C LEU A 89 -4.08 -36.24 -40.58
N THR A 90 -2.88 -36.38 -41.14
CA THR A 90 -1.68 -35.68 -40.64
C THR A 90 -1.87 -34.17 -40.65
N LEU A 91 -2.44 -33.61 -41.74
CA LEU A 91 -2.74 -32.18 -41.83
C LEU A 91 -3.76 -31.76 -40.76
N GLN A 92 -4.85 -32.52 -40.58
CA GLN A 92 -5.84 -32.25 -39.53
C GLN A 92 -5.24 -32.25 -38.13
N LEU A 93 -4.34 -33.20 -37.82
CA LEU A 93 -3.64 -33.26 -36.54
C LEU A 93 -2.76 -32.02 -36.33
N HIS A 94 -1.99 -31.62 -37.34
CA HIS A 94 -1.19 -30.39 -37.27
C HIS A 94 -2.06 -29.15 -37.11
N THR A 95 -3.18 -29.05 -37.82
CA THR A 95 -4.13 -27.95 -37.64
C THR A 95 -4.66 -27.89 -36.21
N ALA A 96 -5.05 -29.02 -35.61
CA ALA A 96 -5.50 -29.08 -34.22
C ALA A 96 -4.41 -28.62 -33.24
N HIS A 97 -3.16 -29.05 -33.45
CA HIS A 97 -2.02 -28.61 -32.64
C HIS A 97 -1.76 -27.11 -32.75
N ILE A 98 -1.83 -26.55 -33.98
CA ILE A 98 -1.67 -25.12 -34.22
C ILE A 98 -2.77 -24.33 -33.49
N LEU A 99 -4.04 -24.75 -33.61
CA LEU A 99 -5.16 -24.09 -32.93
C LEU A 99 -5.04 -24.14 -31.40
N SER A 100 -4.64 -25.29 -30.85
CA SER A 100 -4.41 -25.43 -29.41
C SER A 100 -3.25 -24.56 -28.93
N ALA A 101 -2.16 -24.47 -29.69
CA ALA A 101 -1.04 -23.59 -29.38
C ALA A 101 -1.45 -22.11 -29.43
N HIS A 102 -2.28 -21.72 -30.40
CA HIS A 102 -2.84 -20.37 -30.49
C HIS A 102 -3.69 -20.01 -29.28
N ALA A 103 -4.62 -20.89 -28.87
CA ALA A 103 -5.45 -20.66 -27.68
C ALA A 103 -4.60 -20.49 -26.41
N SER A 104 -3.54 -21.31 -26.25
CA SER A 104 -2.62 -21.18 -25.12
C SER A 104 -1.82 -19.88 -25.16
N LEU A 105 -1.38 -19.45 -26.35
CA LEU A 105 -0.66 -18.19 -26.54
C LEU A 105 -1.56 -16.99 -26.18
N GLU A 106 -2.82 -16.99 -26.62
CA GLU A 106 -3.79 -15.94 -26.28
C GLU A 106 -4.06 -15.88 -24.77
N GLN A 107 -4.26 -17.02 -24.12
CA GLN A 107 -4.44 -17.09 -22.67
C GLN A 107 -3.24 -16.51 -21.92
N LYS A 108 -2.01 -16.89 -22.32
CA LYS A 108 -0.79 -16.35 -21.72
C LYS A 108 -0.62 -14.86 -21.97
N ASN A 109 -0.98 -14.36 -23.15
CA ASN A 109 -0.93 -12.94 -23.47
C ASN A 109 -1.88 -12.12 -22.58
N ARG A 110 -3.10 -12.62 -22.30
CA ARG A 110 -4.02 -11.99 -21.35
C ARG A 110 -3.44 -11.97 -19.93
N ALA A 111 -2.93 -13.11 -19.45
CA ALA A 111 -2.29 -13.18 -18.14
C ALA A 111 -1.10 -12.20 -18.01
N ILE A 112 -0.30 -12.02 -19.07
CA ILE A 112 0.78 -11.01 -19.10
C ILE A 112 0.22 -9.59 -18.99
N GLN A 113 -0.90 -9.28 -19.65
CA GLN A 113 -1.55 -7.97 -19.55
C GLN A 113 -2.05 -7.72 -18.13
N ASP A 114 -2.75 -8.69 -17.53
CA ASP A 114 -3.26 -8.59 -16.16
C ASP A 114 -2.13 -8.32 -15.15
N ILE A 115 -1.01 -9.06 -15.27
CA ILE A 115 0.17 -8.88 -14.42
C ILE A 115 0.78 -7.48 -14.60
N ARG A 116 0.82 -6.95 -15.84
CA ARG A 116 1.32 -5.59 -16.11
C ARG A 116 0.43 -4.53 -15.48
N GLU A 117 -0.88 -4.69 -15.53
CA GLU A 117 -1.83 -3.77 -14.90
C GLU A 117 -1.72 -3.80 -13.37
N GLN A 118 -1.63 -4.98 -12.76
CA GLN A 118 -1.41 -5.13 -11.32
C GLN A 118 -0.09 -4.49 -10.88
N ARG A 119 0.99 -4.69 -11.64
CA ARG A 119 2.28 -4.04 -11.39
C ARG A 119 2.16 -2.52 -11.43
N ASN A 120 1.48 -1.98 -12.46
CA ASN A 120 1.30 -0.53 -12.59
C ASN A 120 0.49 0.05 -11.41
N LYS A 121 -0.54 -0.66 -10.96
CA LYS A 121 -1.32 -0.27 -9.77
C LYS A 121 -0.45 -0.23 -8.50
N LEU A 122 0.38 -1.24 -8.29
CA LEU A 122 1.29 -1.29 -7.14
C LEU A 122 2.37 -0.19 -7.22
N GLU A 123 2.89 0.13 -8.41
CA GLU A 123 3.85 1.23 -8.56
C GLU A 123 3.22 2.59 -8.25
N SER A 124 1.96 2.81 -8.65
CA SER A 124 1.22 4.03 -8.30
C SER A 124 0.99 4.16 -6.80
N GLU A 125 0.62 3.08 -6.11
CA GLU A 125 0.48 3.07 -4.65
C GLU A 125 1.83 3.29 -3.95
N ARG A 126 2.90 2.68 -4.43
CA ARG A 126 4.26 2.91 -3.94
C ARG A 126 4.65 4.37 -4.06
N ALA A 127 4.40 5.00 -5.21
CA ALA A 127 4.66 6.42 -5.42
C ALA A 127 3.85 7.30 -4.46
N ARG A 128 2.55 6.99 -4.28
CA ARG A 128 1.67 7.70 -3.34
C ARG A 128 2.17 7.61 -1.89
N LEU A 129 2.57 6.43 -1.45
CA LEU A 129 3.08 6.21 -0.09
C LEU A 129 4.42 6.94 0.15
N ILE A 130 5.30 6.99 -0.85
CA ILE A 130 6.55 7.77 -0.78
C ILE A 130 6.24 9.25 -0.59
N GLU A 131 5.27 9.78 -1.33
CA GLU A 131 4.83 11.18 -1.18
C GLU A 131 4.27 11.46 0.21
N CYS A 132 3.38 10.59 0.73
CA CYS A 132 2.84 10.71 2.08
C CYS A 132 3.96 10.68 3.16
N LEU A 133 4.96 9.81 3.00
CA LEU A 133 6.11 9.75 3.92
C LEU A 133 6.98 11.02 3.82
N SER A 134 7.12 11.59 2.63
CA SER A 134 7.82 12.87 2.43
C SER A 134 7.10 13.99 3.19
N GLN A 135 5.77 14.08 3.06
CA GLN A 135 4.96 15.07 3.75
C GLN A 135 5.08 14.95 5.28
N VAL A 136 4.94 13.74 5.84
CA VAL A 136 5.08 13.54 7.30
C VAL A 136 6.46 13.94 7.81
N ASN A 137 7.52 13.70 7.03
CA ASN A 137 8.86 14.16 7.40
C ASN A 137 8.97 15.68 7.40
N GLU A 138 8.33 16.36 6.44
CA GLU A 138 8.29 17.82 6.38
C GLU A 138 7.51 18.40 7.57
N ASP A 139 6.32 17.86 7.86
CA ASP A 139 5.50 18.27 9.01
C ASP A 139 6.26 18.10 10.33
N ARG A 140 7.02 17.00 10.48
CA ARG A 140 7.88 16.80 11.64
C ARG A 140 8.96 17.88 11.73
N ASN A 141 9.62 18.20 10.62
CA ASN A 141 10.66 19.25 10.61
C ASN A 141 10.07 20.62 10.99
N GLN A 142 8.84 20.92 10.54
CA GLN A 142 8.12 22.13 10.93
C GLN A 142 7.78 22.13 12.42
N ALA A 143 7.31 21.00 12.97
CA ALA A 143 7.05 20.86 14.39
C ALA A 143 8.32 21.06 15.24
N ASP A 144 9.45 20.46 14.85
CA ASP A 144 10.75 20.63 15.52
C ASP A 144 11.20 22.11 15.52
N LEU A 145 10.94 22.84 14.43
CA LEU A 145 11.26 24.27 14.31
C LEU A 145 10.38 25.12 15.23
N LEU A 146 9.07 24.83 15.29
CA LEU A 146 8.12 25.50 16.17
C LEU A 146 8.43 25.24 17.64
N GLU A 147 8.73 24.00 18.02
CA GLU A 147 9.15 23.61 19.37
C GLU A 147 10.40 24.40 19.78
N SER A 148 11.42 24.43 18.91
CA SER A 148 12.65 25.20 19.15
C SER A 148 12.42 26.72 19.25
N SER A 149 11.37 27.25 18.62
CA SER A 149 10.96 28.66 18.77
C SER A 149 10.32 28.90 20.13
N LEU A 150 9.34 28.06 20.48
CA LEU A 150 8.61 28.16 21.75
C LEU A 150 9.53 27.97 22.96
N ASP A 151 10.53 27.09 22.88
CA ASP A 151 11.51 26.91 23.96
C ASP A 151 12.38 28.16 24.17
N ARG A 152 12.77 28.84 23.09
CA ARG A 152 13.52 30.10 23.18
C ARG A 152 12.65 31.20 23.78
N GLU A 153 11.39 31.31 23.37
CA GLU A 153 10.43 32.28 23.92
C GLU A 153 10.13 32.01 25.39
N ARG A 154 9.91 30.75 25.75
CA ARG A 154 9.73 30.31 27.14
C ARG A 154 10.93 30.72 28.00
N LEU A 155 12.16 30.43 27.54
CA LEU A 155 13.37 30.79 28.27
C LEU A 155 13.50 32.32 28.40
N ALA A 156 13.20 33.07 27.34
CA ALA A 156 13.22 34.52 27.37
C ALA A 156 12.22 35.09 28.38
N LEU A 157 11.00 34.54 28.44
CA LEU A 157 9.99 34.92 29.42
C LEU A 157 10.40 34.56 30.85
N GLN A 158 10.95 33.36 31.07
CA GLN A 158 11.49 32.96 32.38
C GLN A 158 12.59 33.91 32.85
N ASN A 159 13.52 34.26 31.97
CA ASN A 159 14.58 35.22 32.27
C ASN A 159 14.01 36.61 32.59
N LYS A 160 13.01 37.07 31.83
CA LYS A 160 12.33 38.36 32.07
C LYS A 160 11.61 38.38 33.42
N ILE A 161 10.89 37.31 33.76
CA ILE A 161 10.23 37.16 35.06
C ILE A 161 11.27 37.18 36.18
N GLY A 162 12.37 36.43 36.03
CA GLY A 162 13.46 36.42 37.01
C GLY A 162 14.06 37.82 37.23
N ALA A 163 14.35 38.55 36.15
CA ALA A 163 14.89 39.89 36.21
C ALA A 163 13.96 40.89 36.91
N LEU A 164 12.67 40.88 36.56
CA LEU A 164 11.67 41.76 37.20
C LEU A 164 11.45 41.41 38.67
N SER A 165 11.41 40.11 39.00
CA SER A 165 11.16 39.63 40.36
C SER A 165 12.32 39.95 41.29
N ALA A 166 13.56 39.82 40.83
CA ALA A 166 14.76 40.10 41.63
C ALA A 166 15.15 41.59 41.67
N GLY A 167 14.78 42.37 40.66
CA GLY A 167 15.12 43.79 40.56
C GLY A 167 14.05 44.70 41.15
N GLU A 168 13.28 45.33 40.28
CA GLU A 168 12.34 46.42 40.63
C GLU A 168 11.25 45.96 41.61
N TYR A 169 10.71 44.75 41.44
CA TYR A 169 9.66 44.26 42.33
C TYR A 169 10.16 44.05 43.76
N ALA A 170 11.34 43.45 43.94
CA ALA A 170 11.92 43.20 45.25
C ALA A 170 12.22 44.50 46.00
N ALA A 171 12.79 45.49 45.31
CA ALA A 171 13.05 46.81 45.88
C ALA A 171 11.74 47.51 46.30
N ALA A 172 10.76 47.57 45.40
CA ALA A 172 9.46 48.17 45.69
C ALA A 172 8.73 47.46 46.85
N LYS A 173 8.78 46.11 46.90
CA LYS A 173 8.19 45.35 48.00
C LYS A 173 8.85 45.69 49.33
N ALA A 174 10.19 45.74 49.38
CA ALA A 174 10.92 46.08 50.60
C ALA A 174 10.57 47.48 51.11
N ASP A 175 10.43 48.46 50.21
CA ASP A 175 10.00 49.82 50.57
C ASP A 175 8.58 49.85 51.13
N VAL A 176 7.64 49.12 50.52
CA VAL A 176 6.26 49.02 51.02
C VAL A 176 6.20 48.30 52.36
N ASP A 177 6.94 47.21 52.54
CA ASP A 177 6.99 46.47 53.80
C ASP A 177 7.60 47.33 54.92
N ARG A 178 8.60 48.17 54.62
CA ARG A 178 9.14 49.16 55.56
C ARG A 178 8.07 50.17 56.01
N LEU A 179 7.34 50.76 55.06
CA LEU A 179 6.26 51.71 55.36
C LEU A 179 5.11 51.05 56.15
N ARG A 180 4.78 49.80 55.84
CA ARG A 180 3.79 49.02 56.61
C ARG A 180 4.24 48.77 58.03
N ALA A 181 5.52 48.45 58.23
CA ALA A 181 6.08 48.27 59.57
C ALA A 181 6.00 49.57 60.40
N GLU A 182 6.28 50.74 59.80
CA GLU A 182 6.12 52.05 60.46
C GLU A 182 4.67 52.34 60.87
N LEU A 183 3.69 51.83 60.13
CA LEU A 183 2.26 51.95 60.42
C LEU A 183 1.70 50.82 61.31
N GLY A 184 2.53 49.86 61.74
CA GLY A 184 2.08 48.70 62.52
C GLY A 184 1.25 47.68 61.75
N GLN A 185 1.34 47.65 60.42
CA GLN A 185 0.65 46.67 59.56
C GLN A 185 1.55 45.48 59.23
N PRO A 186 0.99 44.27 59.01
CA PRO A 186 1.77 43.11 58.60
C PRO A 186 2.35 43.25 57.18
N PRO A 187 3.50 42.60 56.89
CA PRO A 187 4.14 42.66 55.58
C PRO A 187 3.25 42.05 54.49
N LEU A 188 3.45 42.48 53.25
CA LEU A 188 2.71 41.95 52.10
C LEU A 188 3.07 40.49 51.82
N PRO A 189 2.10 39.67 51.37
CA PRO A 189 2.34 38.32 50.89
C PRO A 189 3.33 38.31 49.71
N GLY A 190 4.02 37.19 49.53
CA GLY A 190 5.03 37.04 48.48
C GLY A 190 4.42 37.04 47.08
N LEU A 191 5.21 37.42 46.07
CA LEU A 191 4.81 37.29 44.67
C LEU A 191 4.41 35.85 44.32
N GLN A 192 5.18 34.88 44.83
CA GLN A 192 4.93 33.46 44.59
C GLN A 192 3.54 33.04 45.10
N GLU A 193 3.17 33.45 46.31
CA GLU A 193 1.85 33.14 46.89
C GLU A 193 0.70 33.73 46.06
N THR A 194 0.90 34.96 45.55
CA THR A 194 -0.07 35.60 44.65
C THR A 194 -0.18 34.88 43.31
N LEU A 195 0.95 34.40 42.76
CA LEU A 195 0.98 33.63 41.51
C LEU A 195 0.34 32.25 41.67
N ASP A 196 0.60 31.57 42.78
CA ASP A 196 0.03 30.25 43.08
C ASP A 196 -1.50 30.34 43.20
N GLY A 197 -2.01 31.39 43.85
CA GLY A 197 -3.45 31.68 43.92
C GLY A 197 -4.09 31.89 42.54
N LYS A 198 -3.44 32.67 41.66
CA LYS A 198 -3.91 32.87 40.27
C LYS A 198 -3.81 31.60 39.42
N GLY A 199 -2.74 30.84 39.59
CA GLY A 199 -2.51 29.58 38.89
C GLY A 199 -3.58 28.53 39.22
N ALA A 200 -3.97 28.44 40.50
CA ALA A 200 -5.08 27.59 40.93
C ALA A 200 -6.40 28.01 40.27
N GLY A 201 -6.66 29.32 40.17
CA GLY A 201 -7.83 29.87 39.47
C GLY A 201 -7.86 29.50 37.99
N TYR A 202 -6.74 29.66 37.27
CA TYR A 202 -6.66 29.32 35.85
C TYR A 202 -6.87 27.82 35.60
N LEU A 203 -6.32 26.94 36.45
CA LEU A 203 -6.54 25.49 36.35
C LEU A 203 -7.98 25.09 36.68
N ALA A 204 -8.65 25.82 37.58
CA ALA A 204 -10.06 25.61 37.85
C ALA A 204 -10.93 26.06 36.66
N GLU A 205 -10.64 27.25 36.12
CA GLU A 205 -11.32 27.80 34.94
C GLU A 205 -11.19 26.87 33.73
N ARG A 206 -9.98 26.34 33.48
CA ARG A 206 -9.74 25.39 32.39
C ARG A 206 -10.48 24.05 32.58
N ARG A 207 -10.68 23.62 33.83
CA ARG A 207 -11.50 22.44 34.15
C ARG A 207 -12.98 22.70 33.88
N THR A 208 -13.48 23.89 34.22
CA THR A 208 -14.89 24.27 34.00
C THR A 208 -15.21 24.64 32.56
N ALA A 209 -14.25 25.17 31.80
CA ALA A 209 -14.44 25.56 30.40
C ALA A 209 -14.59 24.37 29.44
N GLY A 210 -14.28 23.14 29.90
CA GLY A 210 -14.37 21.92 29.11
C GLY A 210 -13.39 21.87 27.93
N PRO A 211 -13.07 20.68 27.40
CA PRO A 211 -12.14 20.52 26.29
C PRO A 211 -12.67 21.01 24.93
N ALA A 212 -13.83 21.67 24.88
CA ALA A 212 -14.55 21.98 23.63
C ALA A 212 -13.91 23.09 22.78
N SER A 213 -13.07 23.96 23.34
CA SER A 213 -12.50 25.10 22.59
C SER A 213 -11.09 24.89 22.05
N ASN A 214 -10.45 23.74 22.33
CA ASN A 214 -9.17 23.40 21.71
C ASN A 214 -9.36 22.39 20.58
N ASN A 215 -10.26 22.72 19.65
CA ASN A 215 -9.99 22.43 18.24
C ASN A 215 -8.73 23.21 17.87
N GLY A 216 -7.56 22.63 18.16
CA GLY A 216 -6.38 22.93 17.38
C GLY A 216 -6.73 22.73 15.90
N PRO A 217 -6.02 23.38 14.96
CA PRO A 217 -6.23 23.15 13.55
C PRO A 217 -5.93 21.68 13.25
N ALA A 218 -6.95 20.83 13.40
CA ALA A 218 -7.03 19.54 12.77
C ALA A 218 -7.03 19.86 11.28
N SER A 219 -5.82 19.90 10.74
CA SER A 219 -5.48 19.49 9.39
C SER A 219 -6.68 18.79 8.75
N ASN A 220 -7.34 19.51 7.84
CA ASN A 220 -8.36 18.97 6.96
C ASN A 220 -7.96 17.55 6.54
N PRO A 221 -8.81 16.53 6.71
CA PRO A 221 -8.60 15.29 5.97
C PRO A 221 -8.53 15.67 4.48
N PRO A 222 -7.56 15.18 3.71
CA PRO A 222 -7.46 15.49 2.30
C PRO A 222 -8.74 15.03 1.63
N GLN A 223 -9.57 16.00 1.25
CA GLN A 223 -10.61 15.84 0.25
C GLN A 223 -9.92 15.21 -0.96
N SER A 224 -10.22 13.95 -1.20
CA SER A 224 -9.97 13.27 -2.45
C SER A 224 -10.54 14.11 -3.59
N GLN A 225 -9.69 14.95 -4.18
CA GLN A 225 -9.94 15.60 -5.45
C GLN A 225 -10.05 14.51 -6.50
N ALA A 226 -11.28 14.16 -6.83
CA ALA A 226 -11.59 13.60 -8.13
C ALA A 226 -11.10 14.60 -9.20
N PRO A 227 -10.42 14.14 -10.27
CA PRO A 227 -9.89 15.04 -11.28
C PRO A 227 -11.01 15.75 -12.02
N ALA A 228 -10.94 17.08 -12.04
CA ALA A 228 -11.79 17.96 -12.83
C ALA A 228 -11.63 17.65 -14.33
N GLU A 229 -12.71 17.12 -14.91
CA GLU A 229 -12.82 16.79 -16.31
C GLU A 229 -13.03 18.07 -17.13
N LYS A 230 -12.03 18.42 -17.95
CA LYS A 230 -12.10 19.53 -18.90
C LYS A 230 -13.14 19.22 -19.99
N LYS A 231 -14.27 19.90 -19.89
CA LYS A 231 -14.99 20.60 -20.98
C LYS A 231 -14.66 20.11 -22.41
N ARG A 232 -15.36 19.06 -22.87
CA ARG A 232 -15.60 18.85 -24.30
C ARG A 232 -17.10 18.97 -24.60
N LYS A 233 -17.46 20.08 -25.23
CA LYS A 233 -18.69 20.22 -26.01
C LYS A 233 -18.71 19.11 -27.08
N ARG A 234 -19.71 18.25 -27.06
CA ARG A 234 -20.48 17.86 -28.26
C ARG A 234 -21.74 17.10 -27.84
N ALA A 235 -22.85 17.51 -28.45
CA ALA A 235 -24.17 16.95 -28.32
C ALA A 235 -24.19 15.44 -28.65
N ASN A 236 -24.99 14.66 -27.92
CA ASN A 236 -26.10 13.93 -28.53
C ASN A 236 -27.05 13.45 -27.43
N ALA A 237 -28.34 13.60 -27.71
CA ALA A 237 -29.42 13.11 -26.87
C ALA A 237 -29.58 11.59 -27.01
N ASN A 238 -30.24 11.02 -26.00
CA ASN A 238 -31.23 9.94 -26.08
C ASN A 238 -30.88 8.61 -25.37
N GLY A 239 -31.71 8.29 -24.37
CA GLY A 239 -31.98 6.96 -23.80
C GLY A 239 -31.07 6.50 -22.66
N SER A 240 -31.49 5.77 -21.61
CA SER A 240 -32.77 5.35 -21.03
C SER A 240 -32.40 4.28 -19.97
N GLY A 241 -32.92 4.37 -18.74
CA GLY A 241 -32.92 3.32 -17.69
C GLY A 241 -31.55 2.98 -17.06
N ASN A 242 -31.42 2.53 -15.81
CA ASN A 242 -32.39 1.92 -14.90
C ASN A 242 -31.94 2.13 -13.44
N ALA A 243 -32.91 2.04 -12.52
CA ALA A 243 -32.76 2.26 -11.08
C ALA A 243 -32.34 1.00 -10.28
N SER A 244 -31.59 1.24 -9.18
CA SER A 244 -31.56 0.52 -7.87
C SER A 244 -31.13 -0.97 -7.78
N PRO A 245 -30.82 -1.53 -6.58
CA PRO A 245 -30.42 -0.94 -5.28
C PRO A 245 -29.18 -1.61 -4.62
N ALA A 246 -28.78 -1.06 -3.47
CA ALA A 246 -27.83 -1.60 -2.49
C ALA A 246 -28.27 -2.93 -1.84
N PRO A 247 -27.35 -3.61 -1.13
CA PRO A 247 -27.67 -4.02 0.24
C PRO A 247 -26.56 -3.68 1.24
N GLY A 248 -26.99 -3.37 2.46
CA GLY A 248 -26.14 -3.26 3.64
C GLY A 248 -26.33 -4.42 4.62
N ALA A 249 -25.63 -4.25 5.75
CA ALA A 249 -25.76 -4.93 7.05
C ALA A 249 -24.99 -6.25 7.28
N GLY A 250 -24.13 -6.20 8.31
CA GLY A 250 -23.43 -7.33 8.91
C GLY A 250 -22.50 -6.86 10.03
N ALA A 251 -23.10 -6.51 11.18
CA ALA A 251 -22.45 -6.11 12.43
C ALA A 251 -22.14 -7.32 13.35
N ALA A 252 -21.46 -7.00 14.47
CA ALA A 252 -21.18 -7.82 15.66
C ALA A 252 -19.88 -8.65 15.62
N ALA A 253 -19.08 -8.79 16.67
CA ALA A 253 -18.97 -8.21 18.02
C ALA A 253 -17.68 -8.82 18.63
N GLY A 254 -17.03 -8.12 19.56
CA GLY A 254 -15.91 -8.71 20.31
C GLY A 254 -15.21 -7.72 21.24
N ALA A 255 -15.82 -7.46 22.39
CA ALA A 255 -15.21 -6.80 23.55
C ALA A 255 -14.27 -7.79 24.28
N GLY A 256 -13.01 -7.44 24.57
CA GLY A 256 -12.52 -6.91 25.86
C GLY A 256 -11.45 -7.86 26.45
N PRO A 257 -10.83 -7.63 27.63
CA PRO A 257 -10.34 -6.38 28.25
C PRO A 257 -8.89 -6.48 28.87
N SER A 258 -8.33 -5.33 29.30
CA SER A 258 -7.28 -5.14 30.37
C SER A 258 -5.86 -5.70 30.11
N ASN A 259 -4.72 -5.25 30.68
CA ASN A 259 -4.32 -4.32 31.76
C ASN A 259 -2.76 -4.16 31.73
N GLY A 260 -2.19 -3.13 32.38
CA GLY A 260 -0.76 -3.08 32.81
C GLY A 260 0.19 -2.29 31.86
N VAL A 261 0.60 -1.04 32.13
CA VAL A 261 1.59 -0.52 33.11
C VAL A 261 3.04 -0.95 32.80
N ASP A 262 3.93 0.07 32.70
CA ASP A 262 5.42 0.13 32.70
C ASP A 262 5.92 0.91 31.46
N GLU A 263 6.22 2.21 31.52
CA GLU A 263 7.25 2.91 32.31
C GLU A 263 8.62 2.24 32.28
N ARG A 264 9.44 2.58 31.26
CA ARG A 264 10.92 2.85 31.32
C ARG A 264 11.53 2.77 29.91
N GLY A 265 12.42 3.72 29.60
CA GLY A 265 13.47 3.50 28.61
C GLY A 265 13.49 4.43 27.41
N GLN A 266 13.77 5.71 27.64
CA GLN A 266 14.33 6.58 26.60
C GLN A 266 15.68 6.02 26.13
N ALA A 267 15.73 5.48 24.91
CA ALA A 267 16.98 5.18 24.22
C ALA A 267 17.20 6.21 23.10
N LYS A 268 17.94 7.28 23.43
CA LYS A 268 18.47 8.25 22.47
C LYS A 268 19.38 7.53 21.47
N ARG A 269 18.93 7.42 20.22
CA ARG A 269 19.75 6.92 19.11
C ARG A 269 20.82 7.97 18.76
N PRO A 270 22.09 7.59 18.61
CA PRO A 270 23.15 8.55 18.27
C PRO A 270 22.98 9.01 16.81
N ARG A 271 22.69 10.30 16.62
CA ARG A 271 22.84 10.99 15.33
C ARG A 271 24.32 11.05 14.99
N GLY A 272 24.77 10.13 14.14
CA GLY A 272 26.17 10.05 13.72
C GLY A 272 26.33 9.58 12.28
N ARG A 273 26.29 10.52 11.33
CA ARG A 273 27.37 10.65 10.33
C ARG A 273 27.27 12.00 9.59
N PRO A 274 28.26 12.89 9.71
CA PRO A 274 28.43 13.98 8.77
C PRO A 274 28.91 13.38 7.45
N ARG A 275 28.20 13.69 6.36
CA ARG A 275 28.66 13.43 5.00
C ARG A 275 29.90 14.31 4.76
N GLY A 276 31.07 13.72 4.97
CA GLY A 276 32.34 14.29 4.56
C GLY A 276 32.34 14.56 3.06
N SER A 277 32.36 15.85 2.73
CA SER A 277 33.35 16.48 1.86
C SER A 277 34.30 15.50 1.16
N ARG A 278 34.17 15.41 -0.17
CA ARG A 278 35.31 15.23 -1.07
C ARG A 278 35.25 16.30 -2.14
N ASN A 279 35.89 17.42 -1.85
CA ASN A 279 36.62 18.15 -2.89
C ASN A 279 37.73 17.24 -3.42
N ARG A 280 37.75 17.06 -4.74
CA ARG A 280 38.99 16.87 -5.48
C ARG A 280 38.92 17.79 -6.68
N GLY A 281 39.38 19.02 -6.45
CA GLY A 281 39.88 19.88 -7.52
C GLY A 281 41.29 19.43 -7.91
N ALA A 282 41.60 19.60 -9.18
CA ALA A 282 42.90 19.89 -9.81
C ALA A 282 42.67 19.67 -11.32
N ALA A 283 42.47 20.71 -12.14
CA ALA A 283 43.45 21.70 -12.58
C ALA A 283 44.54 21.10 -13.48
N GLY A 284 44.69 21.66 -14.68
CA GLY A 284 45.95 21.69 -15.43
C GLY A 284 45.93 20.95 -16.76
N GLY A 285 45.84 21.71 -17.85
CA GLY A 285 46.00 21.25 -19.23
C GLY A 285 45.36 22.22 -20.20
#